data_AF-A0A529ND83-F1
#
_entry.id   AF-A0A529ND83-F1
#
_cell.length_a   1.000
_cell.length_b   1.000
_cell.length_c   1.000
_cell.angle_alpha   90.00
_cell.angle_beta   90.00
_cell.angle_gamma   90.00
#
_symmetry.space_group_name_H-M   'P 1'
#
loop_
_entity.id
_entity.type
_entity.pdbx_description
1 polymer ?
#
loop_
_entity_poly.entity_id
_entity_poly.type
_entity_poly.pdbx_seq_one_letter_code
_entity_poly.pdbx_strand_id
1 'polypeptide(L)' 'MNAHAFASDVAFTPSVKAIQARKGSREAYSRVEERGGWRDVITPDLAAFIAAQTSVFLATANGEGQPY' A
#
# COMPACT_ATOMS: atom_id res chain seq x y z
N MET A 1 -20.02 1.14 2.70
CA MET A 1 -19.16 1.54 3.84
C MET A 1 -17.73 1.48 3.35
N ASN A 2 -16.99 2.59 3.33
CA ASN A 2 -15.58 2.56 2.93
C ASN A 2 -14.82 1.81 4.03
N ALA A 3 -14.38 0.57 3.72
CA ALA A 3 -13.73 -0.32 4.69
C ALA A 3 -12.33 0.13 5.10
N HIS A 4 -11.82 1.21 4.51
CA HIS A 4 -10.47 1.74 4.73
C HIS A 4 -10.57 3.24 4.94
N ALA A 5 -10.29 3.70 6.17
CA ALA A 5 -10.29 5.12 6.52
C ALA A 5 -8.96 5.77 6.12
N PHE A 6 -7.88 4.97 6.07
CA PHE A 6 -6.55 5.40 5.65
C PHE A 6 -5.99 4.47 4.57
N ALA A 7 -5.17 5.01 3.65
CA ALA A 7 -4.46 4.20 2.65
C ALA A 7 -3.61 3.07 3.27
N SER A 8 -3.14 3.28 4.50
CA SER A 8 -2.42 2.28 5.29
C SER A 8 -3.27 1.07 5.70
N ASP A 9 -4.60 1.16 5.69
CA ASP A 9 -5.49 0.03 5.97
C ASP A 9 -5.46 -1.01 4.83
N VAL A 10 -5.10 -0.58 3.61
CA VAL A 10 -4.87 -1.46 2.47
C VAL A 10 -3.47 -2.08 2.54
N ALA A 11 -2.45 -1.28 2.88
CA ALA A 11 -1.07 -1.77 2.93
C ALA A 11 -0.75 -2.61 4.18
N PHE A 12 -1.43 -2.36 5.30
CA PHE A 12 -1.16 -3.01 6.57
C PHE A 12 -2.42 -3.68 7.12
N THR A 13 -2.34 -5.01 7.24
CA THR A 13 -3.35 -5.78 7.98
C THR A 13 -3.40 -5.36 9.45
N PRO A 14 -4.47 -5.68 10.19
CA PRO A 14 -4.53 -5.45 11.63
C PRO A 14 -3.34 -6.06 12.38
N SER A 15 -2.88 -7.25 11.97
CA SER A 15 -1.71 -7.91 12.54
C SER A 15 -0.42 -7.13 12.31
N VAL A 16 -0.24 -6.53 11.13
CA VAL A 16 0.92 -5.67 10.85
C VAL A 16 0.87 -4.41 11.72
N LYS A 17 -0.30 -3.74 11.85
CA LYS A 17 -0.44 -2.56 12.72
C LYS A 17 -0.18 -2.88 14.20
N ALA A 18 -0.60 -4.06 14.66
CA ALA A 18 -0.30 -4.54 16.01
C ALA A 18 1.22 -4.77 16.21
N ILE A 19 1.92 -5.33 15.22
CA ILE A 19 3.38 -5.50 15.26
C ILE A 19 4.07 -4.13 15.25
N GLN A 20 3.60 -3.18 14.44
CA GLN A 20 4.11 -1.81 14.43
C GLN A 20 3.99 -1.17 15.82
N ALA A 21 2.87 -1.39 16.52
CA ALA A 21 2.67 -0.86 17.87
C ALA A 21 3.66 -1.50 18.85
N ARG A 22 3.77 -2.84 18.84
CA ARG A 22 4.71 -3.59 19.68
C ARG A 22 6.17 -3.22 19.42
N LYS A 23 6.52 -2.89 18.19
CA LYS A 23 7.88 -2.49 17.77
C LYS A 23 8.10 -0.98 17.73
N GLY A 24 7.11 -0.18 18.15
CA GLY A 24 7.22 1.29 18.27
C GLY A 24 7.08 2.10 16.98
N SER A 25 6.94 1.48 15.80
CA SER A 25 6.82 2.23 14.53
C SER A 25 5.41 2.77 14.25
N ARG A 26 4.40 2.36 15.03
CA ARG A 26 2.99 2.75 14.80
C ARG A 26 2.75 4.26 14.92
N GLU A 27 3.46 4.93 15.82
CA GLU A 27 3.31 6.37 16.01
C GLU A 27 3.75 7.15 14.76
N ALA A 28 4.87 6.75 14.15
CA ALA A 28 5.36 7.37 12.92
C ALA A 28 4.35 7.24 11.78
N TYR A 29 3.74 6.06 11.61
CA TYR A 29 2.70 5.85 10.60
C TYR A 29 1.40 6.61 10.91
N SER A 30 1.01 6.74 12.19
CA SER A 30 -0.17 7.55 12.59
C SER A 30 0.00 9.01 12.20
N ARG A 31 1.19 9.58 12.44
CA ARG A 31 1.49 10.96 12.04
C ARG A 31 1.43 11.17 10.52
N VAL A 32 1.74 10.14 9.73
CA VAL A 32 1.58 10.20 8.27
C VAL A 32 0.10 10.19 7.89
N GLU A 33 -0.70 9.32 8.51
CA GLU A 33 -2.15 9.24 8.31
C GLU A 33 -2.86 10.57 8.64
N GLU A 34 -2.53 11.17 9.78
CA GLU A 34 -3.06 12.46 10.22
C GLU A 34 -2.72 13.63 9.29
N ARG A 35 -1.57 13.53 8.59
CA ARG A 35 -1.11 14.55 7.63
C ARG A 35 -1.65 14.35 6.21
N GLY A 36 -2.68 13.52 6.04
CA GLY A 36 -3.29 13.22 4.75
C GLY A 36 -2.84 11.88 4.13
N GLY A 37 -2.09 11.08 4.88
CA GLY A 37 -1.72 9.73 4.48
C GLY A 37 -0.81 9.69 3.25
N TRP A 38 -0.85 8.55 2.55
CA TRP A 38 -0.22 8.41 1.26
C TRP A 38 -1.20 8.78 0.16
N ARG A 39 -0.67 9.14 -1.01
CA ARG A 39 -1.51 9.39 -2.20
C ARG A 39 -2.31 8.13 -2.53
N ASP A 40 -3.62 8.27 -2.58
CA ASP A 40 -4.60 7.22 -2.86
C ASP A 40 -5.43 7.50 -4.13
N VAL A 41 -5.18 8.64 -4.79
CA VAL A 41 -5.83 9.05 -6.03
C VAL A 41 -4.89 8.87 -7.23
N ILE A 42 -5.40 8.22 -8.28
CA ILE A 42 -4.73 8.17 -9.59
C ILE A 42 -4.91 9.54 -10.27
N THR A 43 -3.82 10.27 -10.45
CA THR A 43 -3.85 11.56 -11.16
C THR A 43 -4.05 11.36 -12.67
N PRO A 44 -4.52 12.38 -13.41
CA PRO A 44 -4.63 12.29 -14.86
C PRO A 44 -3.31 11.91 -15.55
N ASP A 45 -2.20 12.48 -15.09
CA ASP A 45 -0.87 12.17 -15.64
C ASP A 45 -0.45 10.72 -15.35
N LEU A 46 -0.73 10.20 -14.14
CA LEU A 46 -0.45 8.81 -13.80
C LEU A 46 -1.34 7.85 -14.61
N ALA A 47 -2.61 8.19 -14.80
CA ALA A 47 -3.51 7.40 -15.63
C ALA A 47 -3.05 7.36 -17.08
N ALA A 48 -2.66 8.50 -17.65
CA ALA A 48 -2.13 8.60 -19.01
C ALA A 48 -0.84 7.79 -19.16
N PHE A 49 0.06 7.88 -18.17
CA PHE A 49 1.26 7.06 -18.13
C PHE A 49 0.88 5.57 -18.13
N ILE A 50 0.06 5.08 -17.20
CA ILE A 50 -0.31 3.66 -17.14
C ILE A 50 -0.97 3.19 -18.44
N ALA A 51 -1.87 3.98 -19.02
CA ALA A 51 -2.59 3.64 -20.25
C ALA A 51 -1.68 3.52 -21.48
N ALA A 52 -0.53 4.21 -21.49
CA ALA A 52 0.43 4.12 -22.58
C ALA A 52 1.26 2.82 -22.57
N GLN A 53 1.22 2.03 -21.49
CA GLN A 53 2.05 0.84 -21.36
C GLN A 53 1.42 -0.37 -22.06
N THR A 54 2.18 -0.99 -22.95
CA THR A 54 1.79 -2.21 -23.67
C THR A 54 2.43 -3.48 -23.12
N SER A 55 3.28 -3.35 -22.09
CA SER A 55 3.94 -4.45 -21.39
C SER A 55 4.16 -4.08 -19.92
N VAL A 56 4.28 -5.08 -19.04
CA VAL A 56 4.54 -4.89 -17.60
C VAL A 56 5.58 -5.89 -17.10
N PHE A 57 6.32 -5.51 -16.05
CA PHE A 57 7.10 -6.46 -15.27
C PHE A 57 6.17 -7.13 -14.25
N LEU A 58 6.24 -8.46 -14.16
CA LEU A 58 5.43 -9.23 -13.24
C LEU A 58 6.35 -10.02 -12.31
N ALA A 59 6.20 -9.81 -11.01
CA ALA A 59 6.80 -10.67 -9.99
C ALA A 59 5.78 -11.74 -9.60
N THR A 60 6.18 -13.00 -9.66
CA THR A 60 5.32 -14.14 -9.29
C THR A 60 6.02 -15.01 -8.25
N ALA A 61 5.28 -15.95 -7.66
CA ALA A 61 5.87 -17.02 -6.89
C ALA A 61 5.27 -18.36 -7.33
N ASN A 62 6.09 -19.41 -7.35
CA ASN A 62 5.59 -20.76 -7.60
C ASN A 62 4.80 -21.31 -6.40
N GLY A 63 4.26 -22.53 -6.52
CA GLY A 63 3.50 -23.17 -5.43
C GLY A 63 4.29 -23.41 -4.14
N GLU A 64 5.63 -23.37 -4.21
CA GLU A 64 6.53 -23.48 -3.05
C GLU A 64 6.93 -22.10 -2.48
N GLY A 65 6.42 -21.00 -3.06
CA GLY A 65 6.69 -19.64 -2.61
C GLY A 65 8.02 -19.05 -3.09
N GLN A 66 8.71 -19.68 -4.05
CA GLN A 66 9.96 -19.16 -4.61
C GLN A 66 9.66 -18.04 -5.63
N PRO A 67 10.39 -16.91 -5.61
CA PRO A 67 10.13 -15.78 -6.48
C PRO A 67 10.62 -16.02 -7.92
N TYR A 68 9.91 -15.44 -8.89
CA TYR A 68 10.30 -15.29 -10.31
C TYR A 68 10.02 -13.88 -10.78
#